data_AF-A0A7X9HW19-F1
#
_entry.id   AF-A0A7X9HW19-F1
#
_cell.length_a   1.000
_cell.length_b   1.000
_cell.length_c   1.000
_cell.angle_alpha   90.00
_cell.angle_beta   90.00
_cell.angle_gamma   90.00
#
_symmetry.space_group_name_H-M   'P 1'
#
loop_
_entity.id
_entity.type
_entity.pdbx_description
1 polymer ?
#
loop_
_entity_poly.entity_id
_entity_poly.type
_entity_poly.pdbx_seq_one_letter_code
_entity_poly.pdbx_strand_id
1 'polypeptide(L)'
;MLPVQIIGLALAGRALLEKYAGASPDGSRTTTPINSLTTNFTNNIYYLRKQLSAVNPLNSLARTLEPAISRLKKFAFGDGQASDDYEDIVERFMPENATLLAPERPSYTKELHLTDLDGDSAKELIASFRLKDEIKTIILKKGNDGWYKASEISSPGFMNLNYRDVVNISGTGKRHLLLGLSSRDKPSTVCGYTMENDEVHETFSYNYNKFDVLRKSEERSSQADIAIWNKQNDGTYDISICRWNGIEFEPVAGDYSSYYRKKAVPYLAMKAKYAPYSAANWYNLAEALVKAGDHSDALIAINVGIDMDRNATFRDRFLALRSELG
;
A
#
# COMPACT_ATOMS: atom_id res chain seq x y z
N MET A 1 -45.49 0.62 -6.98
CA MET A 1 -44.91 1.84 -6.35
C MET A 1 -44.05 1.40 -5.19
N LEU A 2 -42.74 1.64 -5.22
CA LEU A 2 -41.91 1.46 -4.04
C LEU A 2 -42.28 2.55 -3.02
N PRO A 3 -42.43 2.23 -1.72
CA PRO A 3 -42.74 3.25 -0.72
C PRO A 3 -41.63 4.32 -0.70
N VAL A 4 -42.04 5.59 -0.59
CA VAL A 4 -41.17 6.78 -0.71
C VAL A 4 -39.94 6.71 0.22
N GLN A 5 -40.08 6.07 1.38
CA GLN A 5 -39.00 5.87 2.35
C GLN A 5 -37.86 4.98 1.80
N ILE A 6 -38.18 3.96 0.99
CA ILE A 6 -37.19 3.06 0.38
C ILE A 6 -36.39 3.79 -0.71
N ILE A 7 -37.06 4.66 -1.48
CA ILE A 7 -36.41 5.45 -2.53
C ILE A 7 -35.40 6.43 -1.92
N GLY A 8 -35.77 7.08 -0.80
CA GLY A 8 -34.86 7.99 -0.08
C GLY A 8 -33.63 7.28 0.49
N LEU A 9 -33.83 6.08 1.06
CA LEU A 9 -32.74 5.28 1.63
C LEU A 9 -31.76 4.78 0.55
N ALA A 10 -32.28 4.31 -0.58
CA ALA A 10 -31.46 3.88 -1.72
C ALA A 10 -30.63 5.04 -2.30
N LEU A 11 -31.22 6.25 -2.39
CA LEU A 11 -30.52 7.44 -2.87
C LEU A 11 -29.42 7.88 -1.89
N ALA A 12 -29.70 7.87 -0.58
CA ALA A 12 -28.73 8.18 0.45
C ALA A 12 -27.56 7.17 0.47
N GLY A 13 -27.86 5.88 0.36
CA GLY A 13 -26.84 4.83 0.24
C GLY A 13 -25.96 5.04 -1.00
N ARG A 14 -26.54 5.37 -2.16
CA ARG A 14 -25.77 5.67 -3.36
C ARG A 14 -24.86 6.88 -3.19
N ALA A 15 -25.37 7.98 -2.63
CA ALA A 15 -24.59 9.18 -2.37
C ALA A 15 -23.41 8.91 -1.40
N LEU A 16 -23.66 8.11 -0.36
CA LEU A 16 -22.63 7.66 0.57
C LEU A 16 -21.51 6.88 -0.16
N LEU A 17 -21.88 5.94 -1.02
CA LEU A 17 -20.89 5.17 -1.78
C LEU A 17 -20.12 6.03 -2.78
N GLU A 18 -20.76 7.01 -3.42
CA GLU A 18 -20.09 7.95 -4.33
C GLU A 18 -19.09 8.85 -3.58
N LYS A 19 -19.40 9.26 -2.34
CA LYS A 19 -18.49 10.02 -1.47
C LYS A 19 -17.15 9.30 -1.22
N TYR A 20 -17.19 7.98 -1.02
CA TYR A 20 -16.01 7.21 -0.58
C TYR A 20 -15.36 6.36 -1.67
N ALA A 21 -16.11 5.84 -2.64
CA ALA A 21 -15.57 4.96 -3.68
C ALA A 21 -14.77 5.69 -4.76
N GLY A 22 -14.82 7.02 -4.82
CA GLY A 22 -13.95 7.84 -5.67
C GLY A 22 -12.55 8.09 -5.09
N ALA A 23 -12.33 7.80 -3.80
CA ALA A 23 -11.04 7.93 -3.16
C ALA A 23 -10.22 6.66 -3.40
N SER A 24 -9.15 6.75 -4.20
CA SER A 24 -8.23 5.63 -4.39
C SER A 24 -7.63 5.18 -3.04
N PRO A 25 -7.64 3.87 -2.69
CA PRO A 25 -7.08 3.38 -1.43
C PRO A 25 -5.56 3.62 -1.31
N ASP A 26 -4.87 3.98 -2.40
CA ASP A 26 -3.43 4.32 -2.42
C ASP A 26 -3.11 5.80 -2.12
N GLY A 27 -4.08 6.59 -1.65
CA GLY A 27 -3.82 7.92 -1.10
C GLY A 27 -3.59 9.03 -2.12
N SER A 28 -3.79 8.77 -3.42
CA SER A 28 -3.91 9.86 -4.40
C SER A 28 -5.32 10.47 -4.32
N ARG A 29 -5.42 11.66 -3.72
CA ARG A 29 -6.64 12.49 -3.77
C ARG A 29 -6.81 13.04 -5.18
N THR A 30 -7.83 12.59 -5.91
CA THR A 30 -8.47 13.38 -6.99
C THR A 30 -9.72 14.04 -6.43
N THR A 31 -9.55 15.11 -5.66
CA THR A 31 -10.66 16.03 -5.37
C THR A 31 -10.86 16.92 -6.58
N THR A 32 -11.89 16.65 -7.38
CA THR A 32 -12.46 17.67 -8.25
C THR A 32 -13.85 18.02 -7.73
N PRO A 33 -14.11 19.27 -7.31
CA PRO A 33 -15.46 19.74 -7.16
C PRO A 33 -16.04 19.98 -8.56
N ILE A 34 -17.26 19.51 -8.77
CA ILE A 34 -18.06 19.85 -9.95
C ILE A 34 -18.36 21.34 -9.89
N ASN A 35 -17.84 22.13 -10.84
CA ASN A 35 -18.46 23.37 -11.30
C ASN A 35 -18.01 23.75 -12.73
N SER A 36 -19.01 23.79 -13.60
CA SER A 36 -19.21 24.51 -14.87
C SER A 36 -18.06 25.24 -15.59
N LEU A 37 -17.93 24.90 -16.89
CA LEU A 37 -17.74 25.77 -18.06
C LEU A 37 -16.63 26.84 -18.02
N THR A 38 -15.46 26.52 -18.59
CA THR A 38 -14.69 27.45 -19.44
C THR A 38 -13.84 26.68 -20.46
N THR A 39 -13.79 27.23 -21.67
CA THR A 39 -13.36 26.67 -22.96
C THR A 39 -11.86 26.68 -23.24
N ASN A 40 -11.43 25.72 -24.08
CA ASN A 40 -10.36 25.77 -25.11
C ASN A 40 -8.90 26.08 -24.69
N PHE A 41 -8.05 25.06 -24.52
CA PHE A 41 -6.59 25.21 -24.65
C PHE A 41 -5.78 23.96 -25.09
N THR A 42 -6.39 22.92 -25.66
CA THR A 42 -5.67 21.66 -25.99
C THR A 42 -5.57 21.30 -27.48
N ASN A 43 -6.13 22.09 -28.39
CA ASN A 43 -6.10 21.74 -29.83
C ASN A 43 -4.90 22.27 -30.63
N ASN A 44 -3.90 22.91 -30.01
CA ASN A 44 -2.81 23.56 -30.76
C ASN A 44 -1.44 22.82 -30.75
N ILE A 45 -1.28 21.71 -30.00
CA ILE A 45 0.01 20.97 -30.00
C ILE A 45 0.08 19.90 -31.09
N TYR A 46 -1.06 19.44 -31.61
CA TYR A 46 -1.09 18.40 -32.63
C TYR A 46 -0.72 18.91 -34.05
N TYR A 47 -0.92 20.21 -34.32
CA TYR A 47 -0.58 20.83 -35.60
C TYR A 47 0.86 21.36 -35.67
N LEU A 48 1.49 21.65 -34.53
CA LEU A 48 2.89 22.10 -34.44
C LEU A 48 3.90 20.97 -34.71
N ARG A 49 3.50 19.70 -34.55
CA ARG A 49 4.41 18.55 -34.72
C ARG A 49 4.55 18.10 -36.18
N LYS A 50 3.71 18.57 -37.11
CA LYS A 50 3.69 18.11 -38.51
C LYS A 50 4.44 19.03 -39.49
N GLN A 51 5.15 20.06 -39.01
CA GLN A 51 5.88 21.00 -39.89
C GLN A 51 7.38 21.20 -39.57
N LEU A 52 8.01 20.36 -38.74
CA LEU A 52 9.44 20.46 -38.48
C LEU A 52 10.17 19.14 -38.77
N SER A 53 10.25 18.81 -40.04
CA SER A 53 11.25 17.88 -40.59
C SER A 53 12.31 18.71 -41.31
N ALA A 54 13.22 19.30 -40.55
CA ALA A 54 14.50 19.83 -41.01
C ALA A 54 15.46 19.87 -39.82
N VAL A 55 16.61 19.21 -39.98
CA VAL A 55 17.83 19.16 -39.13
C VAL A 55 17.81 20.09 -37.89
N ASN A 56 17.71 19.51 -36.70
CA ASN A 56 17.58 20.22 -35.41
C ASN A 56 18.87 20.98 -34.99
N PRO A 57 18.85 22.33 -34.93
CA PRO A 57 19.95 23.14 -34.36
C PRO A 57 19.98 23.13 -32.82
N LEU A 58 19.09 22.37 -32.17
CA LEU A 58 19.08 22.23 -30.70
C LEU A 58 20.09 21.20 -30.18
N ASN A 59 20.58 20.29 -31.04
CA ASN A 59 21.64 19.35 -30.65
C ASN A 59 23.00 20.03 -30.47
N SER A 60 23.28 21.11 -31.22
CA SER A 60 24.51 21.88 -31.02
C SER A 60 24.47 22.69 -29.73
N LEU A 61 23.30 23.27 -29.41
CA LEU A 61 23.03 23.96 -28.14
C LEU A 61 23.11 23.02 -26.93
N ALA A 62 22.54 21.81 -27.03
CA ALA A 62 22.65 20.80 -25.98
C ALA A 62 24.12 20.40 -25.72
N ARG A 63 24.92 20.21 -26.77
CA ARG A 63 26.36 19.92 -26.64
C ARG A 63 27.18 21.11 -26.12
N THR A 64 26.79 22.35 -26.42
CA THR A 64 27.50 23.53 -25.90
C THR A 64 27.19 23.80 -24.43
N LEU A 65 26.04 23.33 -23.93
CA LEU A 65 25.61 23.53 -22.55
C LEU A 65 26.04 22.39 -21.61
N GLU A 66 26.40 21.21 -22.13
CA GLU A 66 26.90 20.09 -21.31
C GLU A 66 28.05 20.46 -20.36
N PRO A 67 29.09 21.21 -20.78
CA PRO A 67 30.20 21.58 -19.89
C PRO A 67 29.76 22.53 -18.77
N ALA A 68 28.71 23.34 -18.99
CA ALA A 68 28.19 24.25 -17.97
C ALA A 68 27.28 23.51 -16.99
N ILE A 69 26.47 22.57 -17.47
CA ILE A 69 25.61 21.70 -16.66
C ILE A 69 26.45 20.73 -15.82
N SER A 70 27.55 20.20 -16.35
CA SER A 70 28.47 19.34 -15.60
C SER A 70 29.22 20.11 -14.52
N ARG A 71 29.61 21.37 -14.77
CA ARG A 71 30.17 22.27 -13.76
C ARG A 71 29.16 22.64 -12.67
N LEU A 72 27.90 22.87 -13.02
CA LEU A 72 26.83 23.12 -12.05
C LEU A 72 26.52 21.88 -11.21
N LYS A 73 26.52 20.68 -11.79
CA LYS A 73 26.44 19.42 -11.04
C LYS A 73 27.65 19.24 -10.12
N LYS A 74 28.86 19.54 -10.60
CA LYS A 74 30.09 19.48 -9.80
C LYS A 74 30.09 20.47 -8.63
N PHE A 75 29.53 21.66 -8.84
CA PHE A 75 29.41 22.70 -7.81
C PHE A 75 28.30 22.42 -6.79
N ALA A 76 27.19 21.82 -7.22
CA ALA A 76 26.06 21.49 -6.36
C ALA A 76 26.23 20.17 -5.59
N PHE A 77 27.04 19.23 -6.07
CA PHE A 77 27.12 17.86 -5.53
C PHE A 77 28.52 17.35 -5.19
N GLY A 78 29.59 18.14 -5.41
CA GLY A 78 30.98 17.75 -5.11
C GLY A 78 31.50 16.61 -6.01
N ASP A 79 32.83 16.39 -6.02
CA ASP A 79 33.41 15.18 -6.66
C ASP A 79 33.08 13.96 -5.76
N GLY A 80 32.06 13.18 -6.14
CA GLY A 80 31.62 12.02 -5.35
C GLY A 80 30.74 11.05 -6.12
N GLN A 81 31.38 10.00 -6.65
CA GLN A 81 30.84 8.75 -7.22
C GLN A 81 29.97 8.86 -8.50
N ALA A 82 30.40 8.13 -9.53
CA ALA A 82 29.48 7.66 -10.55
C ALA A 82 28.28 7.03 -9.84
N SER A 83 27.07 7.48 -10.18
CA SER A 83 25.83 6.86 -9.68
C SER A 83 25.91 5.37 -9.93
N ASP A 84 25.96 4.56 -8.87
CA ASP A 84 25.89 3.10 -8.98
C ASP A 84 24.61 2.76 -9.76
N ASP A 85 24.75 1.95 -10.81
CA ASP A 85 23.59 1.39 -11.51
C ASP A 85 23.07 0.19 -10.71
N TYR A 86 22.05 0.44 -9.90
CA TYR A 86 21.50 -0.57 -8.99
C TYR A 86 20.81 -1.72 -9.72
N GLU A 87 20.34 -1.51 -10.95
CA GLU A 87 19.75 -2.57 -11.77
C GLU A 87 20.86 -3.53 -12.21
N ASP A 88 21.94 -3.01 -12.80
CA ASP A 88 23.12 -3.78 -13.17
C ASP A 88 23.73 -4.56 -11.99
N ILE A 89 23.75 -3.93 -10.81
CA ILE A 89 24.26 -4.58 -9.59
C ILE A 89 23.40 -5.79 -9.25
N VAL A 90 22.08 -5.61 -9.17
CA VAL A 90 21.15 -6.68 -8.76
C VAL A 90 21.12 -7.81 -9.78
N GLU A 91 21.17 -7.51 -11.08
CA GLU A 91 21.21 -8.51 -12.14
C GLU A 91 22.41 -9.45 -12.00
N ARG A 92 23.58 -8.96 -11.58
CA ARG A 92 24.78 -9.80 -11.35
C ARG A 92 24.62 -10.83 -10.23
N PHE A 93 23.73 -10.56 -9.27
CA PHE A 93 23.44 -11.47 -8.15
C PHE A 93 22.21 -12.34 -8.40
N MET A 94 21.49 -12.11 -9.49
CA MET A 94 20.31 -12.87 -9.87
C MET A 94 20.66 -13.99 -10.87
N PRO A 95 20.02 -15.17 -10.76
CA PRO A 95 20.09 -16.17 -11.82
C PRO A 95 19.48 -15.65 -13.13
N GLU A 96 20.01 -16.05 -14.29
CA GLU A 96 19.54 -15.61 -15.62
C GLU A 96 18.05 -15.89 -15.87
N ASN A 97 17.48 -16.92 -15.24
CA ASN A 97 16.08 -17.30 -15.39
C ASN A 97 15.15 -16.73 -14.30
N ALA A 98 15.65 -15.79 -13.49
CA ALA A 98 14.85 -15.11 -12.48
C ALA A 98 14.08 -13.91 -13.09
N THR A 99 12.90 -13.62 -12.54
CA THR A 99 12.12 -12.43 -12.91
C THR A 99 12.07 -11.47 -11.73
N LEU A 100 12.61 -10.26 -11.88
CA LEU A 100 12.53 -9.23 -10.86
C LEU A 100 11.07 -8.85 -10.57
N LEU A 101 10.74 -8.63 -9.29
CA LEU A 101 9.38 -8.34 -8.84
C LEU A 101 9.30 -6.96 -8.18
N ALA A 102 8.32 -6.18 -8.62
CA ALA A 102 7.84 -5.03 -7.86
C ALA A 102 6.79 -5.50 -6.83
N PRO A 103 6.84 -5.03 -5.58
CA PRO A 103 5.76 -5.30 -4.65
C PRO A 103 4.49 -4.55 -5.06
N GLU A 104 3.31 -5.16 -4.88
CA GLU A 104 2.04 -4.45 -5.14
C GLU A 104 1.86 -3.24 -4.21
N ARG A 105 2.34 -3.34 -2.97
CA ARG A 105 2.30 -2.27 -1.96
C ARG A 105 3.59 -2.23 -1.12
N PRO A 106 3.90 -1.07 -0.54
CA PRO A 106 3.30 0.23 -0.81
C PRO A 106 3.79 0.78 -2.17
N SER A 107 3.02 1.68 -2.79
CA SER A 107 3.27 2.18 -4.16
C SER A 107 4.59 2.94 -4.35
N TYR A 108 5.21 3.40 -3.26
CA TYR A 108 6.53 4.03 -3.26
C TYR A 108 7.67 3.02 -3.30
N THR A 109 7.45 1.76 -2.90
CA THR A 109 8.48 0.72 -3.00
C THR A 109 8.47 0.21 -4.44
N LYS A 110 9.59 0.39 -5.13
CA LYS A 110 9.82 -0.11 -6.48
C LYS A 110 10.40 -1.52 -6.45
N GLU A 111 10.79 -2.04 -7.60
CA GLU A 111 11.49 -3.31 -7.82
C GLU A 111 12.76 -3.39 -6.96
N LEU A 112 13.46 -2.27 -6.84
CA LEU A 112 14.64 -2.09 -6.00
C LEU A 112 14.31 -1.22 -4.79
N HIS A 113 14.82 -1.59 -3.63
CA HIS A 113 14.62 -0.83 -2.39
C HIS A 113 15.96 -0.62 -1.70
N LEU A 114 16.45 0.63 -1.75
CA LEU A 114 17.67 1.04 -1.07
C LEU A 114 17.31 1.65 0.30
N THR A 115 17.64 0.94 1.38
CA THR A 115 17.35 1.37 2.74
C THR A 115 18.33 0.74 3.70
N ASP A 116 18.65 1.45 4.76
CA ASP A 116 19.33 0.86 5.91
C ASP A 116 18.33 -0.10 6.58
N LEU A 117 18.75 -1.34 6.81
CA LEU A 117 17.97 -2.47 7.35
C LEU A 117 18.54 -2.91 8.70
N ASP A 118 19.86 -3.04 8.81
CA ASP A 118 20.51 -3.56 10.02
C ASP A 118 20.83 -2.46 11.07
N GLY A 119 20.72 -1.17 10.70
CA GLY A 119 20.91 -0.07 11.63
C GLY A 119 22.33 0.51 11.65
N ASP A 120 23.21 0.10 10.74
CA ASP A 120 24.59 0.60 10.67
C ASP A 120 24.74 1.95 9.95
N SER A 121 23.64 2.56 9.50
CA SER A 121 23.57 3.78 8.68
C SER A 121 24.05 3.65 7.23
N ALA A 122 24.67 2.53 6.84
CA ALA A 122 24.83 2.16 5.45
C ALA A 122 23.48 1.66 4.92
N LYS A 123 23.25 1.80 3.60
CA LYS A 123 22.00 1.34 3.00
C LYS A 123 22.23 0.00 2.30
N GLU A 124 21.38 -0.96 2.62
CA GLU A 124 21.25 -2.21 1.89
C GLU A 124 20.41 -2.01 0.63
N LEU A 125 20.79 -2.69 -0.44
CA LEU A 125 20.00 -2.80 -1.65
C LEU A 125 19.20 -4.11 -1.61
N ILE A 126 17.88 -3.99 -1.57
CA ILE A 126 16.94 -5.11 -1.44
C ILE A 126 16.20 -5.31 -2.76
N ALA A 127 16.26 -6.53 -3.28
CA ALA A 127 15.55 -6.93 -4.50
C ALA A 127 14.86 -8.26 -4.29
N SER A 128 13.66 -8.40 -4.86
CA SER A 128 12.87 -9.63 -4.77
C SER A 128 12.62 -10.13 -6.18
N PHE A 129 12.76 -11.42 -6.41
CA PHE A 129 12.58 -12.02 -7.72
C PHE A 129 11.91 -13.38 -7.62
N ARG A 130 11.20 -13.77 -8.67
CA ARG A 130 10.67 -15.11 -8.81
C ARG A 130 11.68 -16.00 -9.50
N LEU A 131 11.92 -17.17 -8.92
CA LEU A 131 12.74 -18.21 -9.50
C LEU A 131 11.97 -19.53 -9.42
N LYS A 132 11.54 -20.08 -10.57
CA LYS A 132 10.64 -21.26 -10.59
C LYS A 132 9.39 -21.01 -9.73
N ASP A 133 9.13 -21.92 -8.78
CA ASP A 133 7.96 -21.92 -7.91
C ASP A 133 8.22 -21.26 -6.53
N GLU A 134 9.17 -20.33 -6.45
CA GLU A 134 9.46 -19.57 -5.23
C GLU A 134 9.76 -18.10 -5.50
N ILE A 135 9.49 -17.27 -4.49
CA ILE A 135 10.02 -15.91 -4.40
C ILE A 135 11.30 -15.95 -3.58
N LYS A 136 12.33 -15.30 -4.09
CA LYS A 136 13.57 -15.03 -3.37
C LYS A 136 13.72 -13.53 -3.14
N THR A 137 14.32 -13.15 -2.02
CA THR A 137 14.70 -11.76 -1.75
C THR A 137 16.17 -11.71 -1.37
N ILE A 138 16.96 -11.00 -2.16
CA ILE A 138 18.38 -10.76 -1.89
C ILE A 138 18.55 -9.42 -1.19
N ILE A 139 19.53 -9.38 -0.29
CA ILE A 139 19.95 -8.19 0.43
C ILE A 139 21.44 -8.02 0.14
N LEU A 140 21.79 -6.91 -0.50
CA LEU A 140 23.15 -6.59 -0.90
C LEU A 140 23.68 -5.44 -0.04
N LYS A 141 24.96 -5.53 0.33
CA LYS A 141 25.69 -4.47 1.06
C LYS A 141 26.85 -3.96 0.22
N LYS A 142 27.23 -2.70 0.44
CA LYS A 142 28.39 -2.08 -0.20
C LYS A 142 29.61 -2.20 0.73
N GLY A 143 30.54 -3.06 0.38
CA GLY A 143 31.84 -3.18 1.02
C GLY A 143 32.92 -2.37 0.31
N ASN A 144 34.18 -2.56 0.72
CA ASN A 144 35.33 -1.89 0.12
C ASN A 144 35.55 -2.30 -1.34
N ASP A 145 35.29 -3.56 -1.68
CA ASP A 145 35.49 -4.13 -3.02
C ASP A 145 34.22 -4.07 -3.90
N GLY A 146 33.22 -3.29 -3.47
CA GLY A 146 31.95 -3.12 -4.14
C GLY A 146 30.79 -3.83 -3.45
N TRP A 147 29.72 -4.07 -4.22
CA TRP A 147 28.52 -4.72 -3.71
C TRP A 147 28.73 -6.21 -3.55
N TYR A 148 28.25 -6.78 -2.46
CA TYR A 148 28.25 -8.22 -2.21
C TYR A 148 26.88 -8.67 -1.68
N LYS A 149 26.55 -9.95 -1.87
CA LYS A 149 25.33 -10.54 -1.32
C LYS A 149 25.54 -10.86 0.15
N ALA A 150 24.95 -10.05 1.02
CA ALA A 150 24.98 -10.26 2.46
C ALA A 150 24.05 -11.43 2.82
N SER A 151 22.81 -11.41 2.32
CA SER A 151 21.85 -12.47 2.64
C SER A 151 20.82 -12.74 1.54
N GLU A 152 20.12 -13.87 1.65
CA GLU A 152 19.07 -14.29 0.74
C GLU A 152 17.95 -15.01 1.51
N ILE A 153 16.71 -14.53 1.33
CA ILE A 153 15.50 -15.14 1.89
C ILE A 153 14.85 -15.99 0.79
N SER A 154 14.51 -17.24 1.11
CA SER A 154 13.77 -18.13 0.22
C SER A 154 12.34 -18.34 0.73
N SER A 155 11.35 -18.09 -0.12
CA SER A 155 9.93 -18.21 0.20
C SER A 155 9.23 -19.22 -0.74
N PRO A 156 9.38 -20.53 -0.47
CA PRO A 156 8.91 -21.58 -1.37
C PRO A 156 7.37 -21.65 -1.46
N GLY A 157 6.89 -21.83 -2.69
CA GLY A 157 5.46 -21.98 -3.02
C GLY A 157 4.66 -20.67 -3.05
N PHE A 158 5.32 -19.51 -2.88
CA PHE A 158 4.69 -18.19 -3.02
C PHE A 158 5.00 -17.58 -4.38
N MET A 159 3.97 -17.11 -5.10
CA MET A 159 4.06 -16.66 -6.49
C MET A 159 3.94 -15.14 -6.67
N ASN A 160 3.32 -14.45 -5.72
CA ASN A 160 3.10 -13.01 -5.78
C ASN A 160 3.70 -12.31 -4.56
N LEU A 161 4.34 -11.16 -4.82
CA LEU A 161 4.86 -10.25 -3.81
C LEU A 161 3.85 -9.10 -3.61
N ASN A 162 2.97 -9.28 -2.64
CA ASN A 162 1.89 -8.34 -2.33
C ASN A 162 2.40 -7.12 -1.53
N TYR A 163 3.47 -7.31 -0.76
CA TYR A 163 4.02 -6.24 0.08
C TYR A 163 5.53 -6.37 0.25
N ARG A 164 6.25 -5.25 0.17
CA ARG A 164 7.65 -5.16 0.64
C ARG A 164 7.96 -3.79 1.21
N ASP A 165 8.40 -3.75 2.47
CA ASP A 165 8.90 -2.51 3.08
C ASP A 165 9.80 -2.82 4.26
N VAL A 166 10.57 -1.83 4.70
CA VAL A 166 11.38 -1.91 5.92
C VAL A 166 10.76 -1.02 6.99
N VAL A 167 10.46 -1.61 8.15
CA VAL A 167 9.63 -1.00 9.19
C VAL A 167 10.17 -1.32 10.58
N ASN A 168 10.22 -0.35 11.49
CA ASN A 168 10.43 -0.63 12.90
C ASN A 168 9.12 -1.14 13.53
N ILE A 169 8.98 -2.46 13.67
CA ILE A 169 7.78 -3.09 14.26
C ILE A 169 7.98 -3.40 15.75
N SER A 170 9.19 -3.71 16.18
CA SER A 170 9.49 -4.03 17.59
C SER A 170 9.51 -2.80 18.50
N GLY A 171 9.67 -1.59 17.95
CA GLY A 171 9.83 -0.37 18.74
C GLY A 171 11.20 -0.23 19.40
N THR A 172 12.08 -1.23 19.25
CA THR A 172 13.45 -1.22 19.80
C THR A 172 14.45 -0.46 18.93
N GLY A 173 13.99 0.13 17.83
CA GLY A 173 14.84 0.76 16.80
C GLY A 173 15.33 -0.24 15.75
N LYS A 174 15.31 -1.55 16.05
CA LYS A 174 15.58 -2.60 15.06
C LYS A 174 14.52 -2.59 13.97
N ARG A 175 14.96 -2.53 12.71
CA ARG A 175 14.06 -2.58 11.55
C ARG A 175 13.84 -4.00 11.08
N HIS A 176 12.66 -4.21 10.52
CA HIS A 176 12.22 -5.48 9.99
C HIS A 176 11.93 -5.30 8.51
N LEU A 177 12.47 -6.17 7.67
CA LEU A 177 12.02 -6.36 6.31
C LEU A 177 10.71 -7.15 6.34
N LEU A 178 9.63 -6.52 5.89
CA LEU A 178 8.33 -7.15 5.75
C LEU A 178 8.14 -7.68 4.34
N LEU A 179 7.75 -8.94 4.22
CA LEU A 179 7.33 -9.55 2.95
C LEU A 179 5.89 -10.03 3.08
N GLY A 180 4.99 -9.43 2.30
CA GLY A 180 3.63 -9.93 2.11
C GLY A 180 3.59 -10.81 0.88
N LEU A 181 3.25 -12.08 1.06
CA LEU A 181 3.36 -13.10 0.04
C LEU A 181 1.99 -13.74 -0.21
N SER A 182 1.72 -14.13 -1.45
CA SER A 182 0.53 -14.92 -1.76
C SER A 182 0.74 -15.92 -2.89
N SER A 183 -0.11 -16.95 -2.90
CA SER A 183 -0.21 -17.95 -3.96
C SER A 183 -1.65 -18.47 -4.00
N ARG A 184 -2.03 -19.14 -5.09
CA ARG A 184 -3.40 -19.67 -5.24
C ARG A 184 -3.70 -20.78 -4.23
N ASP A 185 -2.71 -21.61 -3.94
CA ASP A 185 -2.89 -22.87 -3.21
C ASP A 185 -2.48 -22.77 -1.73
N LYS A 186 -2.17 -21.56 -1.26
CA LYS A 186 -1.71 -21.30 0.12
C LYS A 186 -2.38 -20.04 0.67
N PRO A 187 -2.62 -19.99 2.00
CA PRO A 187 -2.98 -18.74 2.66
C PRO A 187 -1.96 -17.64 2.34
N SER A 188 -2.43 -16.40 2.16
CA SER A 188 -1.51 -15.26 2.06
C SER A 188 -0.86 -15.03 3.41
N THR A 189 0.44 -14.74 3.42
CA THR A 189 1.25 -14.70 4.64
C THR A 189 2.13 -13.47 4.64
N VAL A 190 2.20 -12.78 5.77
CA VAL A 190 3.16 -11.70 6.01
C VAL A 190 4.26 -12.23 6.92
N CYS A 191 5.49 -12.09 6.47
CA CYS A 191 6.68 -12.48 7.22
C CYS A 191 7.49 -11.23 7.58
N GLY A 192 8.06 -11.22 8.78
CA GLY A 192 8.98 -10.19 9.25
C GLY A 192 10.36 -10.77 9.45
N TYR A 193 11.37 -10.09 8.92
CA TYR A 193 12.76 -10.52 8.98
C TYR A 193 13.64 -9.42 9.58
N THR A 194 14.52 -9.78 10.51
CA THR A 194 15.61 -8.92 10.99
C THR A 194 16.93 -9.35 10.39
N MET A 195 17.87 -8.42 10.26
CA MET A 195 19.22 -8.69 9.78
C MET A 195 20.24 -8.32 10.86
N GLU A 196 21.20 -9.19 11.11
CA GLU A 196 22.32 -8.98 12.04
C GLU A 196 23.54 -9.77 11.54
N ASN A 197 24.72 -9.14 11.46
CA ASN A 197 25.96 -9.79 11.00
C ASN A 197 25.84 -10.49 9.64
N ASP A 198 25.22 -9.83 8.64
CA ASP A 198 24.93 -10.37 7.31
C ASP A 198 23.99 -11.60 7.29
N GLU A 199 23.46 -12.01 8.44
CA GLU A 199 22.46 -13.07 8.55
C GLU A 199 21.06 -12.49 8.69
N VAL A 200 20.09 -13.17 8.07
CA VAL A 200 18.68 -12.81 8.17
C VAL A 200 17.95 -13.86 8.98
N HIS A 201 17.15 -13.40 9.94
CA HIS A 201 16.35 -14.24 10.81
C HIS A 201 14.88 -13.87 10.67
N GLU A 202 14.04 -14.88 10.44
CA GLU A 202 12.60 -14.71 10.50
C GLU A 202 12.18 -14.46 11.96
N THR A 203 11.52 -13.34 12.20
CA THR A 203 11.00 -12.95 13.52
C THR A 203 9.56 -13.42 13.70
N PHE A 204 8.76 -13.38 12.64
CA PHE A 204 7.37 -13.82 12.68
C PHE A 204 6.83 -14.15 11.29
N SER A 205 5.75 -14.91 11.29
CA SER A 205 4.95 -15.24 10.12
C SER A 205 3.47 -15.31 10.49
N TYR A 206 2.62 -14.61 9.75
CA TYR A 206 1.18 -14.51 10.06
C TYR A 206 0.32 -14.57 8.80
N ASN A 207 -0.73 -15.39 8.82
CA ASN A 207 -1.67 -15.49 7.68
C ASN A 207 -2.66 -14.32 7.68
N TYR A 208 -2.92 -13.73 6.52
CA TYR A 208 -3.82 -12.59 6.40
C TYR A 208 -4.80 -12.73 5.23
N ASN A 209 -5.96 -12.08 5.32
CA ASN A 209 -6.77 -11.79 4.13
C ASN A 209 -6.48 -10.40 3.57
N LYS A 210 -6.19 -9.44 4.43
CA LYS A 210 -5.57 -8.15 4.09
C LYS A 210 -4.79 -7.64 5.31
N PHE A 211 -3.71 -6.90 5.08
CA PHE A 211 -3.05 -6.16 6.14
C PHE A 211 -2.56 -4.79 5.65
N ASP A 212 -2.41 -3.86 6.57
CA ASP A 212 -1.86 -2.52 6.33
C ASP A 212 -0.92 -2.15 7.49
N VAL A 213 0.25 -1.60 7.16
CA VAL A 213 1.22 -1.10 8.16
C VAL A 213 0.85 0.33 8.54
N LEU A 214 0.74 0.59 9.84
CA LEU A 214 0.32 1.86 10.42
C LEU A 214 1.51 2.56 11.08
N ARG A 215 2.01 3.60 10.43
CA ARG A 215 3.02 4.49 11.02
C ARG A 215 2.32 5.65 11.72
N LYS A 216 2.65 5.88 13.00
CA LYS A 216 2.13 7.01 13.80
C LYS A 216 2.83 8.34 13.45
N SER A 217 4.06 8.26 12.97
CA SER A 217 4.86 9.40 12.52
C SER A 217 5.39 9.14 11.11
N GLU A 218 5.77 10.20 10.40
CA GLU A 218 6.54 10.09 9.16
C GLU A 218 7.96 9.56 9.42
N GLU A 219 8.43 9.63 10.67
CA GLU A 219 9.68 9.03 11.09
C GLU A 219 9.64 7.51 10.98
N ARG A 220 10.48 6.96 10.09
CA ARG A 220 10.62 5.51 9.85
C ARG A 220 11.13 4.74 11.07
N SER A 221 11.73 5.44 12.04
CA SER A 221 12.19 4.89 13.31
C SER A 221 11.06 4.73 14.33
N SER A 222 9.88 5.31 14.12
CA SER A 222 8.75 5.13 15.03
C SER A 222 8.20 3.71 14.96
N GLN A 223 7.79 3.16 16.12
CA GLN A 223 7.16 1.85 16.16
C GLN A 223 5.86 1.87 15.33
N ALA A 224 5.77 0.97 14.37
CA ALA A 224 4.57 0.77 13.58
C ALA A 224 3.65 -0.28 14.20
N ASP A 225 2.36 -0.04 14.09
CA ASP A 225 1.33 -1.05 14.35
C ASP A 225 0.90 -1.69 13.01
N ILE A 226 0.19 -2.81 13.05
CA ILE A 226 -0.33 -3.48 11.85
C ILE A 226 -1.84 -3.65 11.99
N ALA A 227 -2.58 -3.20 10.99
CA ALA A 227 -3.99 -3.58 10.84
C ALA A 227 -4.08 -4.92 10.12
N ILE A 228 -4.68 -5.92 10.76
CA ILE A 228 -4.92 -7.25 10.19
C ILE A 228 -6.41 -7.40 9.95
N TRP A 229 -6.77 -7.78 8.73
CA TRP A 229 -8.14 -8.01 8.31
C TRP A 229 -8.38 -9.51 8.17
N ASN A 230 -9.24 -10.04 9.03
CA ASN A 230 -9.64 -11.44 9.04
C ASN A 230 -11.05 -11.56 8.46
N LYS A 231 -11.16 -12.22 7.32
CA LYS A 231 -12.44 -12.47 6.67
C LYS A 231 -13.17 -13.60 7.39
N GLN A 232 -14.37 -13.32 7.85
CA GLN A 232 -15.26 -14.26 8.51
C GLN A 232 -16.07 -15.06 7.49
N ASN A 233 -16.62 -16.20 7.92
CA ASN A 233 -17.42 -17.10 7.08
C ASN A 233 -18.71 -16.44 6.55
N ASP A 234 -19.25 -15.48 7.28
CA ASP A 234 -20.44 -14.70 6.90
C ASP A 234 -20.13 -13.55 5.91
N GLY A 235 -18.87 -13.41 5.49
CA GLY A 235 -18.41 -12.38 4.58
C GLY A 235 -18.02 -11.06 5.25
N THR A 236 -18.12 -10.96 6.58
CA THR A 236 -17.63 -9.79 7.33
C THR A 236 -16.12 -9.80 7.51
N TYR A 237 -15.57 -8.64 7.88
CA TYR A 237 -14.17 -8.50 8.26
C TYR A 237 -14.08 -8.14 9.73
N ASP A 238 -13.28 -8.90 10.46
CA ASP A 238 -12.75 -8.44 11.73
C ASP A 238 -11.42 -7.73 11.47
N ILE A 239 -11.33 -6.47 11.90
CA ILE A 239 -10.15 -5.63 11.72
C ILE A 239 -9.53 -5.37 13.08
N SER A 240 -8.42 -6.07 13.34
CA SER A 240 -7.64 -5.94 14.57
C SER A 240 -6.43 -5.08 14.30
N ILE A 241 -6.22 -4.06 15.14
CA ILE A 241 -4.97 -3.31 15.13
C ILE A 241 -4.05 -3.95 16.16
N CYS A 242 -2.93 -4.48 15.68
CA CYS A 242 -2.01 -5.26 16.50
C CYS A 242 -0.63 -4.60 16.56
N ARG A 243 0.05 -4.82 17.67
CA ARG A 243 1.44 -4.43 17.89
C ARG A 243 2.26 -5.68 18.13
N TRP A 244 3.47 -5.71 17.57
CA TRP A 244 4.42 -6.76 17.88
C TRP A 244 5.07 -6.50 19.23
N ASN A 245 5.00 -7.46 20.14
CA ASN A 245 5.60 -7.36 21.47
C ASN A 245 6.96 -8.09 21.58
N GLY A 246 7.48 -8.64 20.48
CA GLY A 246 8.69 -9.47 20.46
C GLY A 246 8.40 -10.98 20.38
N ILE A 247 7.16 -11.39 20.67
CA ILE A 247 6.73 -12.80 20.71
C ILE A 247 5.55 -13.03 19.78
N GLU A 248 4.54 -12.17 19.86
CA GLU A 248 3.32 -12.27 19.06
C GLU A 248 2.73 -10.89 18.72
N PHE A 249 1.72 -10.91 17.85
CA PHE A 249 0.89 -9.73 17.55
C PHE A 249 -0.24 -9.63 18.56
N GLU A 250 -0.17 -8.62 19.43
CA GLU A 250 -1.18 -8.35 20.44
C GLU A 250 -2.09 -7.20 19.99
N PRO A 251 -3.44 -7.34 20.10
CA PRO A 251 -4.36 -6.24 19.84
C PRO A 251 -4.07 -5.03 20.74
N VAL A 252 -4.04 -3.84 20.16
CA VAL A 252 -3.81 -2.59 20.89
C VAL A 252 -5.01 -1.66 20.78
N ALA A 253 -5.42 -1.12 21.92
CA ALA A 253 -6.38 -0.04 21.99
C ALA A 253 -5.71 1.29 21.60
N GLY A 254 -6.45 2.15 20.90
CA GLY A 254 -5.98 3.48 20.52
C GLY A 254 -6.91 4.16 19.53
N ASP A 255 -6.67 5.45 19.30
CA ASP A 255 -7.36 6.17 18.24
C ASP A 255 -6.74 5.83 16.88
N TYR A 256 -7.44 4.98 16.13
CA TYR A 256 -7.13 4.64 14.75
C TYR A 256 -8.18 5.18 13.77
N SER A 257 -8.98 6.17 14.18
CA SER A 257 -10.05 6.77 13.35
C SER A 257 -9.54 7.27 12.00
N SER A 258 -8.35 7.88 11.97
CA SER A 258 -7.67 8.32 10.75
C SER A 258 -7.37 7.16 9.80
N TYR A 259 -6.95 6.01 10.31
CA TYR A 259 -6.74 4.80 9.50
C TYR A 259 -8.06 4.30 8.92
N TYR A 260 -9.10 4.16 9.75
CA TYR A 260 -10.41 3.74 9.27
C TYR A 260 -10.94 4.68 8.17
N ARG A 261 -10.90 5.99 8.41
CA ARG A 261 -11.35 7.03 7.48
C ARG A 261 -10.60 7.02 6.14
N LYS A 262 -9.27 6.85 6.17
CA LYS A 262 -8.42 6.98 4.97
C LYS A 262 -8.24 5.68 4.19
N LYS A 263 -8.35 4.52 4.85
CA LYS A 263 -8.02 3.22 4.26
C LYS A 263 -9.20 2.25 4.30
N ALA A 264 -9.76 2.00 5.49
CA ALA A 264 -10.78 0.97 5.62
C ALA A 264 -12.11 1.35 4.96
N VAL A 265 -12.60 2.57 5.22
CA VAL A 265 -13.88 3.07 4.70
C VAL A 265 -13.91 3.11 3.18
N PRO A 266 -12.91 3.70 2.45
CA PRO A 266 -12.92 3.68 0.98
C PRO A 266 -12.95 2.27 0.40
N TYR A 267 -12.17 1.34 0.97
CA TYR A 267 -12.15 -0.05 0.52
C TYR A 267 -13.49 -0.76 0.72
N LEU A 268 -14.10 -0.59 1.89
CA LEU A 268 -15.38 -1.22 2.23
C LEU A 268 -16.56 -0.58 1.49
N ALA A 269 -16.51 0.73 1.25
CA ALA A 269 -17.47 1.43 0.39
C ALA A 269 -17.39 0.91 -1.04
N MET A 270 -16.18 0.69 -1.57
CA MET A 270 -16.00 0.07 -2.87
C MET A 270 -16.63 -1.33 -2.93
N LYS A 271 -16.46 -2.17 -1.89
CA LYS A 271 -17.11 -3.49 -1.82
C LYS A 271 -18.63 -3.40 -1.78
N ALA A 272 -19.19 -2.52 -0.95
CA ALA A 272 -20.62 -2.28 -0.89
C ALA A 272 -21.15 -1.75 -2.23
N LYS A 273 -20.39 -0.94 -2.97
CA LYS A 273 -20.75 -0.50 -4.32
C LYS A 273 -20.77 -1.63 -5.35
N TYR A 274 -19.81 -2.55 -5.30
CA TYR A 274 -19.76 -3.69 -6.22
C TYR A 274 -20.85 -4.73 -5.94
N ALA A 275 -21.21 -4.93 -4.67
CA ALA A 275 -22.27 -5.85 -4.27
C ALA A 275 -23.23 -5.16 -3.28
N PRO A 276 -24.11 -4.26 -3.78
CA PRO A 276 -24.97 -3.41 -2.94
C PRO A 276 -26.12 -4.14 -2.27
N TYR A 277 -26.41 -5.38 -2.68
CA TYR A 277 -27.42 -6.21 -2.04
C TYR A 277 -26.83 -7.13 -0.95
N SER A 278 -25.54 -6.99 -0.62
CA SER A 278 -24.88 -7.75 0.45
C SER A 278 -25.00 -7.01 1.78
N ALA A 279 -25.83 -7.53 2.69
CA ALA A 279 -25.92 -7.02 4.06
C ALA A 279 -24.55 -7.03 4.78
N ALA A 280 -23.73 -8.07 4.57
CA ALA A 280 -22.39 -8.16 5.14
C ALA A 280 -21.46 -7.01 4.68
N ASN A 281 -21.54 -6.59 3.41
CA ASN A 281 -20.74 -5.45 2.94
C ASN A 281 -21.17 -4.14 3.58
N TRP A 282 -22.48 -3.92 3.73
CA TRP A 282 -23.01 -2.75 4.44
C TRP A 282 -22.66 -2.76 5.92
N TYR A 283 -22.67 -3.94 6.55
CA TYR A 283 -22.24 -4.12 7.93
C TYR A 283 -20.76 -3.72 8.11
N ASN A 284 -19.87 -4.25 7.26
CA ASN A 284 -18.46 -3.89 7.31
C ASN A 284 -18.25 -2.38 7.13
N LEU A 285 -18.95 -1.77 6.16
CA LEU A 285 -18.87 -0.32 5.93
C LEU A 285 -19.37 0.48 7.14
N ALA A 286 -20.50 0.09 7.71
CA ALA A 286 -21.07 0.73 8.89
C ALA A 286 -20.09 0.68 10.07
N GLU A 287 -19.57 -0.51 10.41
CA GLU A 287 -18.61 -0.69 11.50
C GLU A 287 -17.36 0.18 11.28
N ALA A 288 -16.81 0.22 10.07
CA ALA A 288 -15.66 1.05 9.76
C ALA A 288 -15.96 2.56 9.86
N LEU A 289 -17.19 3.00 9.54
CA LEU A 289 -17.62 4.40 9.71
C LEU A 289 -17.79 4.76 11.18
N VAL A 290 -18.31 3.86 12.02
CA VAL A 290 -18.34 4.03 13.49
C VAL A 290 -16.92 4.21 14.02
N LYS A 291 -16.01 3.28 13.68
CA LYS A 291 -14.59 3.34 14.09
C LYS A 291 -13.84 4.55 13.52
N ALA A 292 -14.31 5.15 12.42
CA ALA A 292 -13.79 6.40 11.86
C ALA A 292 -14.35 7.68 12.52
N GLY A 293 -15.36 7.55 13.40
CA GLY A 293 -16.09 8.66 14.01
C GLY A 293 -17.08 9.35 13.07
N ASP A 294 -17.40 8.75 11.91
CA ASP A 294 -18.34 9.30 10.91
C ASP A 294 -19.77 8.84 11.19
N HIS A 295 -20.32 9.23 12.35
CA HIS A 295 -21.57 8.70 12.90
C HIS A 295 -22.79 8.90 11.98
N SER A 296 -22.89 10.05 11.30
CA SER A 296 -23.99 10.34 10.36
C SER A 296 -24.03 9.34 9.21
N ASP A 297 -22.86 9.02 8.68
CA ASP A 297 -22.69 8.14 7.53
C ASP A 297 -22.83 6.68 7.95
N ALA A 298 -22.37 6.35 9.16
CA ALA A 298 -22.60 5.05 9.78
C ALA A 298 -24.11 4.77 9.89
N LEU A 299 -24.92 5.71 10.36
CA LEU A 299 -26.39 5.55 10.44
C LEU A 299 -27.03 5.30 9.07
N ILE A 300 -26.55 5.97 8.02
CA ILE A 300 -27.02 5.71 6.64
C ILE A 300 -26.67 4.27 6.24
N ALA A 301 -25.41 3.85 6.42
CA ALA A 301 -24.97 2.50 6.09
C ALA A 301 -25.73 1.41 6.88
N ILE A 302 -26.00 1.64 8.17
CA ILE A 302 -26.79 0.76 9.04
C ILE A 302 -28.20 0.59 8.49
N ASN A 303 -28.90 1.69 8.21
CA ASN A 303 -30.28 1.63 7.75
C ASN A 303 -30.39 0.96 6.38
N VAL A 304 -29.48 1.26 5.45
CA VAL A 304 -29.40 0.57 4.15
C VAL A 304 -29.12 -0.92 4.36
N GLY A 305 -28.16 -1.25 5.23
CA GLY A 305 -27.80 -2.64 5.52
C GLY A 305 -28.95 -3.47 6.10
N ILE A 306 -29.75 -2.90 7.01
CA ILE A 306 -30.95 -3.54 7.56
C ILE A 306 -31.98 -3.81 6.45
N ASP A 307 -32.18 -2.87 5.52
CA ASP A 307 -33.11 -3.06 4.39
C ASP A 307 -32.62 -4.15 3.41
N MET A 308 -31.31 -4.27 3.23
CA MET A 308 -30.70 -5.33 2.42
C MET A 308 -30.71 -6.71 3.10
N ASP A 309 -30.78 -6.76 4.43
CA ASP A 309 -30.75 -7.98 5.24
C ASP A 309 -32.12 -8.69 5.31
N ARG A 310 -32.58 -9.19 4.16
CA ARG A 310 -33.90 -9.84 4.01
C ARG A 310 -34.14 -11.04 4.94
N ASN A 311 -33.06 -11.73 5.33
CA ASN A 311 -33.11 -12.90 6.20
C ASN A 311 -32.81 -12.57 7.67
N ALA A 312 -32.68 -11.28 8.01
CA ALA A 312 -32.37 -10.79 9.36
C ALA A 312 -31.11 -11.43 9.98
N THR A 313 -30.12 -11.82 9.16
CA THR A 313 -28.89 -12.49 9.62
C THR A 313 -27.93 -11.53 10.33
N PHE A 314 -27.96 -10.25 9.95
CA PHE A 314 -27.12 -9.18 10.49
C PHE A 314 -27.90 -8.18 11.36
N ARG A 315 -29.23 -8.30 11.42
CA ARG A 315 -30.12 -7.35 12.09
C ARG A 315 -29.65 -6.99 13.50
N ASP A 316 -29.35 -7.97 14.35
CA ASP A 316 -28.92 -7.70 15.72
C ASP A 316 -27.58 -6.97 15.79
N ARG A 317 -26.65 -7.31 14.88
CA ARG A 317 -25.34 -6.64 14.79
C ARG A 317 -25.48 -5.19 14.32
N PHE A 318 -26.37 -4.93 13.37
CA PHE A 318 -26.69 -3.55 12.95
C PHE A 318 -27.34 -2.74 14.08
N LEU A 319 -28.23 -3.37 14.86
CA LEU A 319 -28.86 -2.72 16.01
C LEU A 319 -27.84 -2.42 17.11
N ALA A 320 -26.89 -3.32 17.36
CA ALA A 320 -25.78 -3.09 18.28
C ALA A 320 -24.93 -1.88 17.83
N LEU A 321 -24.49 -1.84 16.57
CA LEU A 321 -23.76 -0.67 16.03
C LEU A 321 -24.56 0.62 16.17
N ARG A 322 -25.89 0.56 15.97
CA ARG A 322 -26.75 1.75 16.12
C ARG A 322 -26.81 2.24 17.56
N SER A 323 -26.80 1.35 18.55
CA SER A 323 -26.78 1.73 19.97
C SER A 323 -25.46 2.34 20.43
N GLU A 324 -24.35 2.10 19.72
CA GLU A 324 -23.08 2.78 20.00
C GLU A 324 -23.09 4.25 19.57
N LEU A 325 -24.03 4.63 18.69
CA LEU A 325 -24.13 5.97 18.10
C LEU A 325 -25.12 6.89 18.84
N GLY A 326 -25.84 6.39 19.86
CA GLY A 326 -26.92 7.11 20.55
C GLY A 326 -27.21 6.63 21.96
#